data_AF-E4UC44-F1
#
_entry.id   AF-E4UC44-F1
#
_cell.length_a   1.000
_cell.length_b   1.000
_cell.length_c   1.000
_cell.angle_alpha   90.00
_cell.angle_beta   90.00
_cell.angle_gamma   90.00
#
_symmetry.space_group_name_H-M   'P 1'
#
loop_
_entity.id
_entity.type
_entity.pdbx_description
1 polymer ?
#
loop_
_entity_poly.entity_id
_entity_poly.type
_entity_poly.pdbx_seq_one_letter_code
_entity_poly.pdbx_strand_id
1 'polypeptide(L)'
;MPKGAYTKRSFAGGEVSPQIIQSRSDLELHSQGLSQCFNMIPLSDGSLVRRPPLHRYEHIDLPPKASRILSFALGGDEAVLFIFGEKKMVYVEVTGIKPPQFIRFYGTPYSFREAEQLDVARMGTLIVLVHPKHSPYKIEFTEAGVIFEKMVFAPPPWLGRREVGGKKHDAKLRVTLSATRKGKITVTSTLPIFKPKDVGRMLCLGWLPKDWTANTLYPENAFMQMYGKVYRCITEGISGKEFEDNRRDTYIRDGGVTWKVIASSQALSVDKDGKSTLGTGGQYRTPYYVWGEIVNCTGAKTVEVMLHEGFCVTDSNSTLYWNMSAWGEREGYPSHVSFYNNRLCFSGSKFDPQAVYFSGYNTFTDFSPDTIEGNVDYRKSLSVAITDDTMSAIRWFRPMEKGLVIGTDTSLWIVILDFERGFNLVSRRLAGIGVYEAPPLSIGDELIFVQGAGRRIQIIGGASEQGFQFLELTQNVDHLLDYRIRQLAYQEDPYSLLWVLNNKGELLSCSLHANSKEKGSWHTHKSGGGWVKIMSLSSCLCLDQGETTIWFLVSRTNEDGVSSIGLERLRAFNPLALHGDGLVERRN
;
A
#
# COMPACT_ATOMS: atom_id res chain seq x y z
N MET A 1 -3.28 -48.36 -38.21
CA MET A 1 -4.21 -47.33 -38.72
C MET A 1 -4.78 -46.55 -37.53
N PRO A 2 -5.09 -45.24 -37.64
CA PRO A 2 -4.78 -44.31 -38.72
C PRO A 2 -3.79 -43.21 -38.26
N LYS A 3 -2.93 -42.77 -39.19
CA LYS A 3 -2.35 -41.41 -39.16
C LYS A 3 -3.49 -40.43 -39.43
N GLY A 4 -4.33 -40.19 -38.44
CA GLY A 4 -5.22 -39.04 -38.45
C GLY A 4 -4.37 -37.82 -38.16
N ALA A 5 -3.92 -37.11 -39.19
CA ALA A 5 -3.50 -35.73 -39.00
C ALA A 5 -4.77 -34.97 -38.60
N TYR A 6 -4.97 -34.77 -37.30
CA TYR A 6 -6.03 -33.92 -36.79
C TYR A 6 -5.68 -32.48 -37.19
N THR A 7 -6.20 -32.03 -38.33
CA THR A 7 -6.07 -30.65 -38.76
C THR A 7 -6.87 -29.78 -37.81
N LYS A 8 -6.18 -29.05 -36.93
CA LYS A 8 -6.80 -28.01 -36.11
C LYS A 8 -7.04 -26.79 -36.98
N ARG A 9 -8.24 -26.21 -36.88
CA ARG A 9 -8.66 -25.03 -37.66
C ARG A 9 -8.49 -23.72 -36.90
N SER A 10 -8.25 -23.81 -35.59
CA SER A 10 -8.05 -22.68 -34.69
C SER A 10 -7.03 -23.08 -33.61
N PHE A 11 -6.28 -22.11 -33.14
CA PHE A 11 -5.33 -22.21 -32.03
C PHE A 11 -5.74 -21.34 -30.83
N ALA A 12 -6.96 -20.80 -30.84
CA ALA A 12 -7.45 -19.90 -29.79
C ALA A 12 -7.44 -20.52 -28.39
N GLY A 13 -7.42 -21.86 -28.27
CA GLY A 13 -7.29 -22.51 -26.97
C GLY A 13 -5.90 -22.37 -26.31
N GLY A 14 -4.88 -21.98 -27.06
CA GLY A 14 -3.50 -21.89 -26.58
C GLY A 14 -2.93 -23.22 -26.09
N GLU A 15 -1.82 -23.17 -25.34
CA GLU A 15 -1.26 -24.34 -24.69
C GLU A 15 -2.15 -24.82 -23.55
N VAL A 16 -2.42 -26.13 -23.53
CA VAL A 16 -3.34 -26.76 -22.57
C VAL A 16 -2.75 -28.04 -22.00
N SER A 17 -3.26 -28.44 -20.83
CA SER A 17 -2.80 -29.60 -20.08
C SER A 17 -2.61 -30.85 -20.96
N PRO A 18 -1.49 -31.60 -20.79
CA PRO A 18 -1.25 -32.84 -21.51
C PRO A 18 -2.39 -33.85 -21.36
N GLN A 19 -3.03 -33.92 -20.20
CA GLN A 19 -4.16 -34.82 -19.94
C GLN A 19 -5.37 -34.50 -20.84
N ILE A 20 -5.66 -33.21 -21.07
CA ILE A 20 -6.73 -32.77 -21.96
C ILE A 20 -6.37 -33.12 -23.40
N ILE A 21 -5.17 -32.75 -23.87
CA ILE A 21 -4.73 -32.99 -25.26
C ILE A 21 -4.63 -34.49 -25.60
N GLN A 22 -4.31 -35.34 -24.62
CA GLN A 22 -4.16 -36.77 -24.85
C GLN A 22 -5.49 -37.53 -24.96
N SER A 23 -6.55 -37.07 -24.29
CA SER A 23 -7.72 -37.94 -24.05
C SER A 23 -9.10 -37.29 -24.18
N ARG A 24 -9.19 -35.95 -24.22
CA ARG A 24 -10.48 -35.23 -24.15
C ARG A 24 -10.89 -34.61 -25.47
N SER A 25 -10.96 -35.43 -26.53
CA SER A 25 -11.41 -34.99 -27.86
C SER A 25 -12.86 -34.49 -27.91
N ASP A 26 -13.64 -34.79 -26.87
CA ASP A 26 -15.00 -34.31 -26.64
C ASP A 26 -15.07 -32.82 -26.25
N LEU A 27 -13.99 -32.25 -25.70
CA LEU A 27 -13.95 -30.86 -25.26
C LEU A 27 -13.65 -29.92 -26.44
N GLU A 28 -14.38 -28.81 -26.53
CA GLU A 28 -14.09 -27.76 -27.52
C GLU A 28 -12.65 -27.26 -27.42
N LEU A 29 -12.15 -27.09 -26.19
CA LEU A 29 -10.76 -26.70 -25.91
C LEU A 29 -9.73 -27.65 -26.55
N HIS A 30 -10.01 -28.95 -26.66
CA HIS A 30 -9.11 -29.88 -27.33
C HIS A 30 -9.00 -29.57 -28.82
N SER A 31 -10.11 -29.20 -29.46
CA SER A 31 -10.14 -28.88 -30.90
C SER A 31 -9.37 -27.61 -31.27
N GLN A 32 -9.21 -26.70 -30.31
CA GLN A 32 -8.57 -25.38 -30.48
C GLN A 32 -7.23 -25.23 -29.73
N GLY A 33 -6.86 -26.19 -28.88
CA GLY A 33 -5.65 -26.11 -28.04
C GLY A 33 -4.38 -26.63 -28.70
N LEU A 34 -3.25 -26.43 -28.05
CA LEU A 34 -1.91 -26.88 -28.44
C LEU A 34 -1.32 -27.69 -27.29
N SER A 35 -0.51 -28.72 -27.61
CA SER A 35 0.28 -29.40 -26.57
C SER A 35 1.42 -28.51 -26.05
N GLN A 36 1.97 -27.66 -26.92
CA GLN A 36 3.06 -26.73 -26.63
C GLN A 36 2.92 -25.49 -27.52
N CYS A 37 3.10 -24.29 -26.95
CA CYS A 37 3.08 -23.02 -27.68
C CYS A 37 4.31 -22.18 -27.30
N PHE A 38 5.44 -22.41 -27.97
CA PHE A 38 6.73 -21.75 -27.68
C PHE A 38 6.93 -20.49 -28.52
N ASN A 39 7.14 -19.33 -27.87
CA ASN A 39 7.42 -18.04 -28.50
C ASN A 39 6.39 -17.61 -29.56
N MET A 40 5.19 -18.18 -29.50
CA MET A 40 4.03 -17.85 -30.33
C MET A 40 2.90 -17.37 -29.41
N ILE A 41 2.06 -16.49 -29.94
CA ILE A 41 0.93 -15.88 -29.23
C ILE A 41 -0.33 -16.25 -30.00
N PRO A 42 -1.23 -17.03 -29.39
CA PRO A 42 -2.56 -17.29 -29.93
C PRO A 42 -3.42 -16.03 -29.89
N LEU A 43 -4.08 -15.74 -31.00
CA LEU A 43 -5.06 -14.65 -31.13
C LEU A 43 -6.49 -15.19 -30.97
N SER A 44 -7.43 -14.29 -30.68
CA SER A 44 -8.84 -14.61 -30.48
C SER A 44 -9.52 -15.16 -31.74
N ASP A 45 -9.03 -14.81 -32.93
CA ASP A 45 -9.49 -15.36 -34.21
C ASP A 45 -8.98 -16.79 -34.50
N GLY A 46 -8.15 -17.34 -33.61
CA GLY A 46 -7.56 -18.68 -33.75
C GLY A 46 -6.26 -18.73 -34.55
N SER A 47 -5.73 -17.60 -34.98
CA SER A 47 -4.40 -17.51 -35.61
C SER A 47 -3.26 -17.48 -34.59
N LEU A 48 -2.02 -17.54 -35.08
CA LEU A 48 -0.81 -17.49 -34.28
C LEU A 48 0.13 -16.41 -34.80
N VAL A 49 0.65 -15.58 -33.91
CA VAL A 49 1.70 -14.60 -34.22
C VAL A 49 2.96 -14.89 -33.42
N ARG A 50 4.12 -14.61 -34.00
CA ARG A 50 5.39 -14.80 -33.30
C ARG A 50 5.62 -13.67 -32.32
N ARG A 51 6.10 -13.97 -31.10
CA ARG A 51 6.53 -12.92 -30.17
C ARG A 51 7.67 -12.10 -30.78
N PRO A 52 7.62 -10.76 -30.72
CA PRO A 52 8.71 -9.91 -31.13
C PRO A 52 10.01 -10.21 -30.37
N PRO A 53 11.18 -9.97 -30.98
CA PRO A 53 12.46 -10.13 -30.30
C PRO A 53 12.63 -9.08 -29.20
N LEU A 54 13.52 -9.38 -28.24
CA LEU A 54 13.96 -8.40 -27.25
C LEU A 54 15.08 -7.54 -27.84
N HIS A 55 15.01 -6.23 -27.61
CA HIS A 55 16.05 -5.28 -27.98
C HIS A 55 16.82 -4.85 -26.73
N ARG A 56 18.13 -5.11 -26.71
CA ARG A 56 19.02 -4.78 -25.59
C ARG A 56 19.59 -3.37 -25.72
N TYR A 57 19.60 -2.63 -24.62
CA TYR A 57 20.25 -1.33 -24.51
C TYR A 57 21.54 -1.46 -23.70
N GLU A 58 22.69 -1.41 -24.40
CA GLU A 58 24.00 -1.64 -23.78
C GLU A 58 24.60 -0.40 -23.12
N HIS A 59 24.12 0.79 -23.49
CA HIS A 59 24.66 2.08 -23.02
C HIS A 59 23.98 2.63 -21.76
N ILE A 60 23.07 1.87 -21.14
CA ILE A 60 22.38 2.31 -19.92
C ILE A 60 23.08 1.74 -18.70
N ASP A 61 23.64 2.64 -17.90
CA ASP A 61 24.27 2.29 -16.63
C ASP A 61 23.22 1.83 -15.62
N LEU A 62 23.25 0.54 -15.28
CA LEU A 62 22.38 -0.06 -14.28
C LEU A 62 23.06 -0.11 -12.91
N PRO A 63 22.29 -0.08 -11.81
CA PRO A 63 22.85 -0.29 -10.48
C PRO A 63 23.43 -1.71 -10.36
N PRO A 64 24.45 -1.92 -9.51
CA PRO A 64 24.98 -3.24 -9.24
C PRO A 64 23.86 -4.18 -8.78
N LYS A 65 23.82 -5.42 -9.30
CA LYS A 65 22.76 -6.40 -8.99
C LYS A 65 21.34 -5.84 -9.20
N ALA A 66 21.13 -5.09 -10.27
CA ALA A 66 19.80 -4.63 -10.69
C ALA A 66 18.79 -5.80 -10.68
N SER A 67 17.70 -5.65 -9.94
CA SER A 67 16.82 -6.78 -9.57
C SER A 67 15.34 -6.46 -9.67
N ARG A 68 14.98 -5.17 -9.61
CA ARG A 68 13.60 -4.70 -9.72
C ARG A 68 13.50 -3.52 -10.67
N ILE A 69 12.55 -3.58 -11.60
CA ILE A 69 12.16 -2.44 -12.44
C ILE A 69 10.72 -2.05 -12.11
N LEU A 70 10.47 -0.75 -12.03
CA LEU A 70 9.13 -0.16 -11.90
C LEU A 70 8.98 0.92 -12.97
N SER A 71 7.85 0.94 -13.65
CA SER A 71 7.52 1.94 -14.66
C SER A 71 6.34 2.81 -14.22
N PHE A 72 6.38 4.09 -14.58
CA PHE A 72 5.31 5.04 -14.31
C PHE A 72 5.12 5.96 -15.50
N ALA A 73 3.88 6.08 -16.01
CA ALA A 73 3.56 7.05 -17.06
C ALA A 73 3.53 8.48 -16.49
N LEU A 74 4.14 9.44 -17.18
CA LEU A 74 4.09 10.86 -16.85
C LEU A 74 2.97 11.59 -17.60
N GLY A 75 2.55 11.04 -18.75
CA GLY A 75 1.50 11.59 -19.59
C GLY A 75 1.94 11.57 -21.06
N GLY A 76 0.99 11.44 -21.98
CA GLY A 76 1.31 11.25 -23.39
C GLY A 76 2.22 10.02 -23.58
N ASP A 77 3.30 10.21 -24.32
CA ASP A 77 4.30 9.18 -24.63
C ASP A 77 5.45 9.08 -23.62
N GLU A 78 5.40 9.90 -22.57
CA GLU A 78 6.47 9.96 -21.57
C GLU A 78 6.18 9.00 -20.42
N ALA A 79 7.17 8.15 -20.14
CA ALA A 79 7.20 7.31 -18.97
C ALA A 79 8.60 7.30 -18.37
N VAL A 80 8.69 6.80 -17.15
CA VAL A 80 9.95 6.67 -16.44
C VAL A 80 10.13 5.25 -15.92
N LEU A 81 11.38 4.83 -15.85
CA LEU A 81 11.80 3.56 -15.25
C LEU A 81 12.65 3.85 -14.03
N PHE A 82 12.23 3.32 -12.88
CA PHE A 82 13.05 3.23 -11.68
C PHE A 82 13.58 1.81 -11.59
N ILE A 83 14.89 1.66 -11.72
CA ILE A 83 15.56 0.35 -11.64
C ILE A 83 16.38 0.31 -10.35
N PHE A 84 16.03 -0.62 -9.46
CA PHE A 84 16.67 -0.81 -8.16
C PHE A 84 17.68 -1.96 -8.20
N GLY A 85 18.80 -1.77 -7.52
CA GLY A 85 19.82 -2.79 -7.27
C GLY A 85 20.37 -2.66 -5.85
N GLU A 86 21.61 -3.10 -5.64
CA GLU A 86 22.28 -3.05 -4.35
C GLU A 86 22.55 -1.60 -3.90
N LYS A 87 21.74 -1.11 -2.94
CA LYS A 87 21.83 0.22 -2.32
C LYS A 87 21.81 1.40 -3.29
N LYS A 88 21.30 1.17 -4.50
CA LYS A 88 21.30 2.15 -5.59
C LYS A 88 20.07 1.98 -6.46
N MET A 89 19.52 3.10 -6.93
CA MET A 89 18.45 3.17 -7.92
C MET A 89 18.90 4.06 -9.06
N VAL A 90 18.57 3.70 -10.31
CA VAL A 90 18.71 4.59 -11.47
C VAL A 90 17.34 5.07 -11.92
N TYR A 91 17.28 6.35 -12.30
CA TYR A 91 16.15 7.01 -12.94
C TYR A 91 16.43 7.14 -14.44
N VAL A 92 15.55 6.56 -15.26
CA VAL A 92 15.65 6.51 -16.71
C VAL A 92 14.35 7.04 -17.30
N GLU A 93 14.44 7.97 -18.24
CA GLU A 93 13.29 8.47 -19.00
C GLU A 93 13.13 7.69 -20.29
N VAL A 94 11.88 7.41 -20.66
CA VAL A 94 11.52 6.74 -21.91
C VAL A 94 10.40 7.53 -22.58
N THR A 95 10.58 7.85 -23.85
CA THR A 95 9.61 8.62 -24.63
C THR A 95 9.35 7.91 -25.96
N GLY A 96 8.15 7.34 -26.07
CA GLY A 96 7.72 6.60 -27.25
C GLY A 96 8.77 5.57 -27.72
N ILE A 97 9.17 5.66 -28.99
CA ILE A 97 10.12 4.69 -29.58
C ILE A 97 11.60 4.98 -29.30
N LYS A 98 11.92 6.17 -28.80
CA LYS A 98 13.29 6.64 -28.62
C LYS A 98 14.08 5.72 -27.67
N PRO A 99 15.42 5.65 -27.81
CA PRO A 99 16.24 4.96 -26.82
C PRO A 99 15.98 5.51 -25.41
N PRO A 100 15.99 4.66 -24.37
CA PRO A 100 15.90 5.10 -22.99
C PRO A 100 17.04 6.06 -22.67
N GLN A 101 16.77 7.09 -21.89
CA GLN A 101 17.74 8.10 -21.51
C GLN A 101 18.08 7.94 -20.03
N PHE A 102 19.35 7.65 -19.75
CA PHE A 102 19.87 7.73 -18.39
C PHE A 102 19.80 9.17 -17.88
N ILE A 103 19.24 9.37 -16.69
CA ILE A 103 19.19 10.70 -16.07
C ILE A 103 20.15 10.78 -14.89
N ARG A 104 19.96 9.93 -13.85
CA ARG A 104 20.84 9.91 -12.67
C ARG A 104 20.64 8.70 -11.77
N PHE A 105 21.57 8.55 -10.83
CA PHE A 105 21.49 7.60 -9.73
C PHE A 105 21.05 8.25 -8.42
N TYR A 106 20.42 7.44 -7.57
CA TYR A 106 20.10 7.72 -6.17
C TYR A 106 20.65 6.61 -5.28
N GLY A 107 21.15 6.98 -4.10
CA GLY A 107 21.45 6.02 -3.05
C GLY A 107 20.16 5.53 -2.40
N THR A 108 20.05 4.22 -2.17
CA THR A 108 18.87 3.61 -1.50
C THR A 108 19.31 2.79 -0.29
N PRO A 109 18.45 2.59 0.72
CA PRO A 109 18.78 1.74 1.86
C PRO A 109 18.65 0.24 1.54
N TYR A 110 18.05 -0.10 0.40
CA TYR A 110 17.64 -1.47 0.06
C TYR A 110 18.82 -2.29 -0.48
N SER A 111 19.03 -3.49 0.07
CA SER A 111 19.84 -4.50 -0.63
C SER A 111 19.11 -5.02 -1.87
N PHE A 112 19.81 -5.71 -2.78
CA PHE A 112 19.18 -6.22 -4.00
C PHE A 112 18.00 -7.16 -3.71
N ARG A 113 18.04 -7.98 -2.64
CA ARG A 113 16.92 -8.87 -2.27
C ARG A 113 15.72 -8.11 -1.72
N GLU A 114 15.98 -7.00 -1.04
CA GLU A 114 14.93 -6.16 -0.47
C GLU A 114 14.26 -5.32 -1.57
N ALA A 115 15.03 -4.90 -2.58
CA ALA A 115 14.52 -4.23 -3.77
C ALA A 115 13.52 -5.09 -4.55
N GLU A 116 13.73 -6.42 -4.62
CA GLU A 116 12.78 -7.35 -5.25
C GLU A 116 11.42 -7.38 -4.55
N GLN A 117 11.39 -7.09 -3.24
CA GLN A 117 10.24 -7.19 -2.35
C GLN A 117 9.53 -5.85 -2.11
N LEU A 118 9.96 -4.77 -2.77
CA LEU A 118 9.34 -3.46 -2.62
C LEU A 118 7.89 -3.50 -3.11
N ASP A 119 6.98 -3.05 -2.24
CA ASP A 119 5.62 -2.69 -2.64
C ASP A 119 5.53 -1.16 -2.81
N VAL A 120 4.71 -0.76 -3.77
CA VAL A 120 4.60 0.64 -4.20
C VAL A 120 3.16 1.04 -4.41
N ALA A 121 2.89 2.31 -4.13
CA ALA A 121 1.65 2.98 -4.45
C ALA A 121 1.95 4.36 -5.01
N ARG A 122 1.15 4.78 -6.00
CA ARG A 122 1.28 6.09 -6.62
C ARG A 122 -0.03 6.84 -6.55
N MET A 123 0.06 8.15 -6.32
CA MET A 123 -1.05 9.07 -6.52
C MET A 123 -0.49 10.40 -7.04
N GLY A 124 -0.89 10.78 -8.26
CA GLY A 124 -0.36 11.97 -8.94
C GLY A 124 1.17 11.91 -9.09
N THR A 125 1.85 12.91 -8.52
CA THR A 125 3.31 13.07 -8.52
C THR A 125 4.02 12.36 -7.36
N LEU A 126 3.28 11.75 -6.44
CA LEU A 126 3.83 11.06 -5.27
C LEU A 126 3.81 9.55 -5.48
N ILE A 127 4.95 8.91 -5.30
CA ILE A 127 5.09 7.45 -5.19
C ILE A 127 5.62 7.14 -3.79
N VAL A 128 4.97 6.21 -3.10
CA VAL A 128 5.38 5.73 -1.78
C VAL A 128 5.89 4.29 -1.93
N LEU A 129 7.04 4.02 -1.32
CA LEU A 129 7.71 2.71 -1.32
C LEU A 129 7.82 2.19 0.11
N VAL A 130 7.52 0.90 0.30
CA VAL A 130 7.58 0.26 1.61
C VAL A 130 8.32 -1.07 1.57
N HIS A 131 8.94 -1.40 2.70
CA HIS A 131 9.61 -2.68 2.94
C HIS A 131 9.61 -2.96 4.45
N PRO A 132 9.40 -4.21 4.92
CA PRO A 132 9.24 -4.52 6.36
C PRO A 132 10.43 -4.15 7.25
N LYS A 133 11.62 -3.98 6.67
CA LYS A 133 12.86 -3.65 7.40
C LYS A 133 13.27 -2.18 7.33
N HIS A 134 12.62 -1.37 6.51
CA HIS A 134 13.00 0.03 6.28
C HIS A 134 11.80 0.93 6.44
N SER A 135 11.99 2.12 7.03
CA SER A 135 10.94 3.14 7.09
C SER A 135 10.46 3.49 5.67
N PRO A 136 9.19 3.88 5.47
CA PRO A 136 8.70 4.27 4.16
C PRO A 136 9.55 5.36 3.49
N TYR A 137 9.75 5.24 2.18
CA TYR A 137 10.40 6.25 1.33
C TYR A 137 9.39 6.81 0.33
N LYS A 138 9.65 8.01 -0.18
CA LYS A 138 8.88 8.59 -1.27
C LYS A 138 9.77 8.93 -2.46
N ILE A 139 9.17 8.84 -3.64
CA ILE A 139 9.63 9.48 -4.86
C ILE A 139 8.62 10.57 -5.19
N GLU A 140 9.09 11.80 -5.40
CA GLU A 140 8.24 12.95 -5.71
C GLU A 140 8.73 13.62 -7.00
N PHE A 141 7.84 13.79 -7.97
CA PHE A 141 8.11 14.55 -9.19
C PHE A 141 7.87 16.04 -8.91
N THR A 142 8.91 16.84 -9.14
CA THR A 142 8.88 18.30 -8.98
C THR A 142 9.34 18.97 -10.28
N GLU A 143 9.16 20.29 -10.40
CA GLU A 143 9.66 21.07 -11.54
C GLU A 143 11.19 20.97 -11.69
N ALA A 144 11.92 20.81 -10.58
CA ALA A 144 13.38 20.67 -10.58
C ALA A 144 13.87 19.22 -10.83
N GLY A 145 12.95 18.28 -11.05
CA GLY A 145 13.23 16.86 -11.27
C GLY A 145 12.69 15.95 -10.16
N VAL A 146 13.30 14.78 -10.01
CA VAL A 146 12.82 13.73 -9.10
C VAL A 146 13.55 13.75 -7.77
N ILE A 147 12.79 13.75 -6.67
CA ILE A 147 13.30 13.63 -5.30
C ILE A 147 13.10 12.21 -4.80
N PHE A 148 14.11 11.61 -4.17
CA PHE A 148 14.01 10.34 -3.45
C PHE A 148 14.47 10.54 -2.01
N GLU A 149 13.55 10.39 -1.05
CA GLU A 149 13.85 10.63 0.37
C GLU A 149 12.98 9.77 1.30
N LYS A 150 13.41 9.69 2.57
CA LYS A 150 12.64 9.02 3.61
C LYS A 150 11.35 9.82 3.88
N MET A 151 10.22 9.14 3.94
CA MET A 151 8.94 9.77 4.26
C MET A 151 8.86 10.07 5.77
N VAL A 152 8.55 11.32 6.11
CA VAL A 152 8.42 11.78 7.50
C VAL A 152 6.94 11.86 7.86
N PHE A 153 6.58 11.29 9.01
CA PHE A 153 5.21 11.22 9.50
C PHE A 153 5.05 12.08 10.75
N ALA A 154 3.90 12.75 10.86
CA ALA A 154 3.60 13.67 11.95
C ALA A 154 2.10 13.56 12.33
N PRO A 155 1.71 12.54 13.10
CA PRO A 155 2.48 11.38 13.58
C PRO A 155 2.38 10.14 12.67
N PRO A 156 3.21 9.10 12.88
CA PRO A 156 3.03 7.78 12.27
C PRO A 156 1.84 7.03 12.88
N PRO A 157 1.39 5.91 12.30
CA PRO A 157 0.31 5.10 12.86
C PRO A 157 0.62 4.60 14.26
N TRP A 158 -0.44 4.28 15.02
CA TRP A 158 -0.37 3.87 16.41
C TRP A 158 -0.73 2.39 16.56
N LEU A 159 0.00 1.66 17.41
CA LEU A 159 -0.43 0.34 17.87
C LEU A 159 -1.72 0.44 18.68
N GLY A 160 -2.36 -0.71 18.91
CA GLY A 160 -3.43 -0.85 19.88
C GLY A 160 -3.07 -0.29 21.27
N ARG A 161 -4.10 0.10 22.02
CA ARG A 161 -3.94 0.70 23.36
C ARG A 161 -3.16 -0.25 24.26
N ARG A 162 -2.09 0.27 24.86
CA ARG A 162 -1.16 -0.43 25.76
C ARG A 162 -0.45 -1.63 25.15
N GLU A 163 -0.26 -1.62 23.84
CA GLU A 163 0.37 -2.73 23.13
C GLU A 163 1.86 -2.48 22.89
N VAL A 164 2.68 -3.49 23.21
CA VAL A 164 4.12 -3.50 22.93
C VAL A 164 4.52 -4.91 22.54
N GLY A 165 5.11 -5.06 21.36
CA GLY A 165 5.57 -6.36 20.85
C GLY A 165 4.45 -7.37 20.63
N GLY A 166 3.28 -6.90 20.17
CA GLY A 166 2.12 -7.74 19.82
C GLY A 166 1.36 -8.27 21.04
N LYS A 167 1.59 -7.68 22.21
CA LYS A 167 0.94 -8.05 23.47
C LYS A 167 0.47 -6.81 24.20
N LYS A 168 -0.72 -6.90 24.79
CA LYS A 168 -1.23 -5.87 25.70
C LYS A 168 -0.53 -5.98 27.06
N HIS A 169 -0.22 -4.84 27.64
CA HIS A 169 0.39 -4.73 28.97
C HIS A 169 -0.47 -3.83 29.85
N ASP A 170 -0.73 -4.21 31.10
CA ASP A 170 -1.43 -3.33 32.05
C ASP A 170 -0.48 -2.31 32.71
N ALA A 171 0.51 -1.82 31.95
CA ALA A 171 1.44 -0.82 32.43
C ALA A 171 0.74 0.54 32.55
N LYS A 172 0.84 1.16 33.72
CA LYS A 172 0.50 2.56 33.92
C LYS A 172 1.73 3.43 33.66
N LEU A 173 1.55 4.49 32.86
CA LEU A 173 2.60 5.47 32.56
C LEU A 173 2.36 6.77 33.32
N ARG A 174 3.43 7.37 33.84
CA ARG A 174 3.41 8.64 34.58
C ARG A 174 4.43 9.60 33.96
N VAL A 175 4.10 10.89 33.91
CA VAL A 175 5.02 11.95 33.48
C VAL A 175 5.52 12.73 34.69
N THR A 176 6.82 13.03 34.73
CA THR A 176 7.39 14.03 35.64
C THR A 176 7.21 15.40 35.02
N LEU A 177 6.45 16.29 35.67
CA LEU A 177 6.20 17.63 35.16
C LEU A 177 7.46 18.49 35.26
N SER A 178 7.88 19.06 34.13
CA SER A 178 8.86 20.14 34.08
C SER A 178 8.17 21.48 34.39
N ALA A 179 8.96 22.50 34.75
CA ALA A 179 8.44 23.85 34.95
C ALA A 179 7.73 24.41 33.70
N THR A 180 8.27 24.10 32.51
CA THR A 180 7.70 24.53 31.22
C THR A 180 6.51 23.71 30.77
N ARG A 181 6.34 22.48 31.29
CA ARG A 181 5.32 21.49 30.88
C ARG A 181 5.31 21.14 29.37
N LYS A 182 6.28 21.65 28.62
CA LYS A 182 6.47 21.53 27.16
C LYS A 182 7.87 20.99 26.88
N GLY A 183 8.09 20.46 25.67
CA GLY A 183 9.39 19.96 25.22
C GLY A 183 9.76 18.61 25.84
N LYS A 184 10.97 18.52 26.44
CA LYS A 184 11.48 17.26 27.00
C LYS A 184 10.78 16.90 28.31
N ILE A 185 10.22 15.71 28.36
CA ILE A 185 9.58 15.15 29.56
C ILE A 185 10.16 13.77 29.90
N THR A 186 10.10 13.39 31.17
CA THR A 186 10.45 12.03 31.62
C THR A 186 9.17 11.23 31.83
N VAL A 187 9.10 10.06 31.20
CA VAL A 187 7.98 9.11 31.34
C VAL A 187 8.46 7.89 32.10
N THR A 188 7.74 7.51 33.16
CA THR A 188 8.00 6.32 33.97
C THR A 188 6.84 5.34 33.88
N SER A 189 7.18 4.08 33.63
CA SER A 189 6.28 2.94 33.57
C SER A 189 6.36 2.10 34.85
N THR A 190 5.23 1.54 35.24
CA THR A 190 5.15 0.53 36.32
C THR A 190 5.78 -0.82 35.91
N LEU A 191 5.74 -1.16 34.62
CA LEU A 191 6.26 -2.41 34.04
C LEU A 191 7.45 -2.16 33.09
N PRO A 192 8.38 -3.12 32.92
CA PRO A 192 9.57 -2.98 32.08
C PRO A 192 9.25 -3.14 30.58
N ILE A 193 8.58 -2.14 29.99
CA ILE A 193 8.09 -2.19 28.60
C ILE A 193 9.02 -1.52 27.57
N PHE A 194 9.96 -0.67 28.02
CA PHE A 194 10.86 0.07 27.14
C PHE A 194 12.16 -0.70 26.89
N LYS A 195 12.74 -0.54 25.70
CA LYS A 195 14.05 -1.08 25.32
C LYS A 195 14.87 0.02 24.61
N PRO A 196 16.21 -0.11 24.55
CA PRO A 196 17.06 0.85 23.85
C PRO A 196 16.66 1.09 22.38
N LYS A 197 16.16 0.05 21.69
CA LYS A 197 15.67 0.15 20.30
C LYS A 197 14.33 0.89 20.14
N ASP A 198 13.72 1.35 21.23
CA ASP A 198 12.52 2.19 21.17
C ASP A 198 12.86 3.68 20.97
N VAL A 199 14.14 4.08 21.02
CA VAL A 199 14.58 5.43 20.65
C VAL A 199 14.22 5.71 19.18
N GLY A 200 13.62 6.87 18.92
CA GLY A 200 13.06 7.26 17.61
C GLY A 200 11.61 6.82 17.37
N ARG A 201 11.01 6.01 18.26
CA ARG A 201 9.57 5.73 18.22
C ARG A 201 8.76 6.85 18.85
N MET A 202 7.52 7.00 18.41
CA MET A 202 6.60 7.94 19.07
C MET A 202 5.82 7.25 20.19
N LEU A 203 5.63 7.99 21.29
CA LEU A 203 4.78 7.61 22.41
C LEU A 203 3.64 8.61 22.52
N CYS A 204 2.41 8.10 22.36
CA CYS A 204 1.18 8.85 22.60
C CYS A 204 0.71 8.60 24.04
N LEU A 205 0.37 9.68 24.73
CA LEU A 205 -0.11 9.69 26.11
C LEU A 205 -1.42 10.48 26.16
N GLY A 206 -2.39 10.00 26.92
CA GLY A 206 -3.66 10.68 27.09
C GLY A 206 -4.11 10.75 28.53
N TRP A 207 -4.85 11.81 28.87
CA TRP A 207 -5.46 12.01 30.18
C TRP A 207 -6.87 12.55 30.03
N LEU A 208 -7.69 12.30 31.04
CA LEU A 208 -8.98 12.97 31.14
C LEU A 208 -8.74 14.42 31.59
N PRO A 209 -9.43 15.41 31.00
CA PRO A 209 -9.38 16.79 31.48
C PRO A 209 -9.74 16.85 32.98
N LYS A 210 -8.98 17.61 33.75
CA LYS A 210 -9.25 17.83 35.18
C LYS A 210 -10.23 18.95 35.39
N ASP A 211 -10.90 18.93 36.54
CA ASP A 211 -11.72 20.06 36.97
C ASP A 211 -10.86 21.33 37.06
N TRP A 212 -11.43 22.45 36.63
CA TRP A 212 -10.77 23.75 36.71
C TRP A 212 -10.36 24.08 38.16
N THR A 213 -9.22 24.72 38.31
CA THR A 213 -8.65 25.12 39.60
C THR A 213 -8.30 26.61 39.57
N ALA A 214 -8.70 27.34 40.61
CA ALA A 214 -8.41 28.77 40.76
C ALA A 214 -6.91 29.04 40.95
N ASN A 215 -6.46 30.25 40.59
CA ASN A 215 -5.09 30.74 40.77
C ASN A 215 -4.00 29.77 40.27
N THR A 216 -4.27 29.06 39.18
CA THR A 216 -3.41 28.00 38.63
C THR A 216 -2.85 28.42 37.28
N LEU A 217 -1.55 28.21 37.07
CA LEU A 217 -0.92 28.41 35.76
C LEU A 217 -1.39 27.32 34.79
N TYR A 218 -2.06 27.75 33.73
CA TYR A 218 -2.43 26.92 32.60
C TYR A 218 -1.59 27.29 31.38
N PRO A 219 -0.71 26.38 30.92
CA PRO A 219 0.01 26.60 29.67
C PRO A 219 -0.95 26.57 28.49
N GLU A 220 -0.56 27.22 27.39
CA GLU A 220 -1.26 27.07 26.12
C GLU A 220 -1.44 25.59 25.76
N ASN A 221 -2.61 25.24 25.21
CA ASN A 221 -3.06 23.88 24.90
C ASN A 221 -3.31 22.96 26.10
N ALA A 222 -3.34 23.50 27.31
CA ALA A 222 -3.88 22.80 28.47
C ALA A 222 -5.39 22.52 28.30
N PHE A 223 -5.83 21.37 28.80
CA PHE A 223 -7.24 20.99 28.84
C PHE A 223 -7.75 20.97 30.27
N MET A 224 -8.96 21.49 30.47
CA MET A 224 -9.71 21.39 31.73
C MET A 224 -11.19 21.15 31.43
N GLN A 225 -11.95 20.78 32.46
CA GLN A 225 -13.39 20.67 32.40
C GLN A 225 -14.04 21.52 33.49
N MET A 226 -15.22 22.05 33.19
CA MET A 226 -16.07 22.74 34.15
C MET A 226 -17.50 22.74 33.63
N TYR A 227 -18.50 22.66 34.52
CA TYR A 227 -19.93 22.69 34.16
C TYR A 227 -20.36 21.71 33.04
N GLY A 228 -19.70 20.56 32.89
CA GLY A 228 -20.01 19.60 31.81
C GLY A 228 -19.50 19.99 30.43
N LYS A 229 -18.68 21.03 30.33
CA LYS A 229 -17.91 21.41 29.13
C LYS A 229 -16.44 21.08 29.31
N VAL A 230 -15.75 20.86 28.20
CA VAL A 230 -14.30 20.76 28.12
C VAL A 230 -13.77 22.02 27.45
N TYR A 231 -12.69 22.57 27.99
CA TYR A 231 -12.07 23.79 27.53
C TYR A 231 -10.60 23.55 27.21
N ARG A 232 -10.13 24.21 26.16
CA ARG A 232 -8.71 24.29 25.78
C ARG A 232 -8.18 25.70 26.05
N CYS A 233 -7.03 25.80 26.71
CA CYS A 233 -6.32 27.05 26.94
C CYS A 233 -5.73 27.57 25.62
N ILE A 234 -6.12 28.77 25.21
CA ILE A 234 -5.63 29.46 24.01
C ILE A 234 -4.56 30.48 24.36
N THR A 235 -4.72 31.17 25.49
CA THR A 235 -3.72 32.12 25.99
C THR A 235 -3.24 31.66 27.34
N GLU A 236 -1.94 31.37 27.43
CA GLU A 236 -1.28 30.98 28.68
C GLU A 236 -1.43 32.06 29.75
N GLY A 237 -1.73 31.64 30.98
CA GLY A 237 -1.89 32.56 32.10
C GLY A 237 -2.26 31.88 33.40
N ILE A 238 -2.47 32.70 34.44
CA ILE A 238 -2.97 32.24 35.74
C ILE A 238 -4.49 32.42 35.76
N SER A 239 -5.22 31.35 36.08
CA SER A 239 -6.69 31.39 36.21
C SER A 239 -7.12 32.36 37.31
N GLY A 240 -8.34 32.88 37.19
CA GLY A 240 -8.95 33.77 38.17
C GLY A 240 -9.26 33.07 39.50
N LYS A 241 -9.97 33.81 40.36
CA LYS A 241 -10.43 33.30 41.66
C LYS A 241 -11.71 32.48 41.54
N GLU A 242 -12.56 32.82 40.57
CA GLU A 242 -13.83 32.15 40.28
C GLU A 242 -13.95 31.94 38.77
N PHE A 243 -14.64 30.87 38.37
CA PHE A 243 -14.85 30.54 36.95
C PHE A 243 -16.25 30.96 36.51
N GLU A 244 -16.31 32.01 35.70
CA GLU A 244 -17.55 32.50 35.09
C GLU A 244 -17.65 32.01 33.65
N ASP A 245 -18.69 31.22 33.36
CA ASP A 245 -19.01 30.76 32.00
C ASP A 245 -20.41 31.24 31.61
N ASN A 246 -20.52 31.87 30.45
CA ASN A 246 -21.78 32.11 29.80
C ASN A 246 -22.07 31.00 28.79
N ARG A 247 -23.24 30.36 28.91
CA ARG A 247 -23.62 29.16 28.12
C ARG A 247 -23.42 29.30 26.60
N ARG A 248 -23.46 30.52 26.05
CA ARG A 248 -23.32 30.80 24.62
C ARG A 248 -21.90 31.16 24.16
N ASP A 249 -21.00 31.44 25.08
CA ASP A 249 -19.67 31.94 24.72
C ASP A 249 -18.76 30.79 24.29
N THR A 250 -18.11 30.97 23.14
CA THR A 250 -17.12 30.02 22.63
C THR A 250 -15.74 30.27 23.23
N TYR A 251 -15.45 31.52 23.60
CA TYR A 251 -14.22 31.95 24.26
C TYR A 251 -14.53 32.60 25.60
N ILE A 252 -13.83 32.19 26.66
CA ILE A 252 -14.02 32.69 28.02
C ILE A 252 -12.72 33.26 28.53
N ARG A 253 -12.75 34.47 29.06
CA ARG A 253 -11.62 35.05 29.79
C ARG A 253 -11.75 34.71 31.27
N ASP A 254 -10.68 34.17 31.83
CA ASP A 254 -10.59 33.70 33.21
C ASP A 254 -9.23 34.11 33.79
N GLY A 255 -9.22 35.24 34.50
CA GLY A 255 -7.97 35.87 34.94
C GLY A 255 -7.07 36.22 33.75
N GLY A 256 -5.86 35.66 33.74
CA GLY A 256 -4.91 35.78 32.61
C GLY A 256 -5.11 34.75 31.50
N VAL A 257 -6.02 33.79 31.66
CA VAL A 257 -6.24 32.69 30.71
C VAL A 257 -7.39 33.01 29.76
N THR A 258 -7.25 32.62 28.50
CA THR A 258 -8.37 32.56 27.55
C THR A 258 -8.67 31.11 27.20
N TRP A 259 -9.89 30.67 27.45
CA TRP A 259 -10.39 29.32 27.20
C TRP A 259 -11.23 29.26 25.93
N LYS A 260 -11.14 28.19 25.15
CA LYS A 260 -12.06 27.84 24.07
C LYS A 260 -12.86 26.59 24.44
N VAL A 261 -14.19 26.64 24.32
CA VAL A 261 -15.05 25.45 24.47
C VAL A 261 -14.79 24.50 23.30
N ILE A 262 -14.45 23.23 23.57
CA ILE A 262 -14.21 22.22 22.52
C ILE A 262 -15.28 21.13 22.50
N ALA A 263 -15.84 20.82 23.66
CA ALA A 263 -16.90 19.83 23.80
C ALA A 263 -17.87 20.24 24.90
N SER A 264 -19.14 19.87 24.74
CA SER A 264 -20.18 20.11 25.73
C SER A 264 -21.05 18.88 25.87
N SER A 265 -21.17 18.38 27.10
CA SER A 265 -22.15 17.36 27.48
C SER A 265 -23.45 17.98 28.02
N GLN A 266 -23.55 19.32 28.04
CA GLN A 266 -24.79 20.02 28.38
C GLN A 266 -25.82 19.76 27.28
N ALA A 267 -26.99 19.22 27.66
CA ALA A 267 -28.09 18.99 26.72
C ALA A 267 -28.52 20.31 26.04
N LEU A 268 -28.32 20.41 24.74
CA LEU A 268 -28.89 21.46 23.90
C LEU A 268 -30.22 20.96 23.30
N SER A 269 -31.32 21.13 24.03
CA SER A 269 -32.66 21.51 23.50
C SER A 269 -33.75 21.20 24.53
N VAL A 270 -34.64 22.17 24.72
CA VAL A 270 -35.99 22.01 25.27
C VAL A 270 -36.93 22.15 24.08
N ASP A 271 -37.90 21.25 23.94
CA ASP A 271 -38.98 21.46 22.97
C ASP A 271 -39.84 22.68 23.37
N LYS A 272 -40.80 23.05 22.52
CA LYS A 272 -41.70 24.18 22.78
C LYS A 272 -42.54 24.01 24.07
N ASP A 273 -42.61 22.80 24.62
CA ASP A 273 -43.39 22.44 25.81
C ASP A 273 -42.50 22.24 27.05
N GLY A 274 -41.20 22.54 26.96
CA GLY A 274 -40.25 22.44 28.07
C GLY A 274 -39.88 21.01 28.46
N LYS A 275 -40.22 19.99 27.65
CA LYS A 275 -39.74 18.63 27.85
C LYS A 275 -38.37 18.45 27.21
N SER A 276 -37.51 17.75 27.94
CA SER A 276 -36.16 17.40 27.48
C SER A 276 -36.26 16.41 26.33
N THR A 277 -35.90 16.85 25.13
CA THR A 277 -35.67 15.96 23.99
C THR A 277 -34.21 15.55 23.96
N LEU A 278 -33.96 14.24 23.87
CA LEU A 278 -32.63 13.62 23.84
C LEU A 278 -31.74 14.25 22.76
N GLY A 279 -30.79 15.09 23.17
CA GLY A 279 -29.45 15.05 22.59
C GLY A 279 -28.73 13.85 23.22
N THR A 280 -27.85 13.18 22.48
CA THR A 280 -26.99 12.09 22.97
C THR A 280 -26.06 12.58 24.08
N GLY A 281 -26.62 12.78 25.27
CA GLY A 281 -25.90 12.91 26.52
C GLY A 281 -25.22 11.59 26.82
N GLY A 282 -23.98 11.47 26.39
CA GLY A 282 -23.07 10.43 26.84
C GLY A 282 -22.10 11.03 27.85
N GLN A 283 -22.05 10.47 29.06
CA GLN A 283 -21.05 10.69 30.11
C GLN A 283 -19.59 10.35 29.69
N TYR A 284 -19.29 10.26 28.40
CA TYR A 284 -18.00 9.81 27.88
C TYR A 284 -17.03 10.97 27.82
N ARG A 285 -16.28 11.16 28.91
CA ARG A 285 -15.08 12.01 28.91
C ARG A 285 -14.04 11.35 28.00
N THR A 286 -13.73 11.97 26.87
CA THR A 286 -12.64 11.52 26.00
C THR A 286 -11.31 12.05 26.54
N PRO A 287 -10.26 11.21 26.60
CA PRO A 287 -8.93 11.71 26.93
C PRO A 287 -8.44 12.66 25.82
N TYR A 288 -7.80 13.75 26.23
CA TYR A 288 -6.94 14.51 25.32
C TYR A 288 -5.64 13.74 25.16
N TYR A 289 -5.07 13.72 23.96
CA TYR A 289 -3.80 13.04 23.69
C TYR A 289 -2.72 14.04 23.31
N VAL A 290 -1.51 13.75 23.77
CA VAL A 290 -0.27 14.37 23.32
C VAL A 290 0.69 13.27 22.91
N TRP A 291 1.62 13.59 22.03
CA TRP A 291 2.64 12.63 21.63
C TRP A 291 4.00 13.28 21.47
N GLY A 292 5.01 12.44 21.46
CA GLY A 292 6.39 12.85 21.26
C GLY A 292 7.29 11.69 20.88
N GLU A 293 8.49 12.02 20.44
CA GLU A 293 9.53 11.05 20.09
C GLU A 293 10.33 10.63 21.34
N ILE A 294 10.57 9.34 21.51
CA ILE A 294 11.48 8.83 22.53
C ILE A 294 12.91 9.17 22.11
N VAL A 295 13.55 10.11 22.80
CA VAL A 295 14.92 10.57 22.48
C VAL A 295 15.98 9.83 23.30
N ASN A 296 15.59 9.23 24.42
CA ASN A 296 16.52 8.49 25.27
C ASN A 296 15.77 7.42 26.08
N CYS A 297 16.40 6.27 26.28
CA CYS A 297 15.89 5.17 27.10
C CYS A 297 16.85 4.93 28.27
N THR A 298 16.55 5.52 29.43
CA THR A 298 17.41 5.43 30.63
C THR A 298 17.29 4.09 31.35
N GLY A 299 16.19 3.35 31.12
CA GLY A 299 16.04 1.98 31.60
C GLY A 299 14.75 1.34 31.09
N ALA A 300 14.52 0.07 31.43
CA ALA A 300 13.35 -0.66 30.93
C ALA A 300 11.99 -0.06 31.37
N LYS A 301 12.00 0.80 32.39
CA LYS A 301 10.82 1.49 32.93
C LYS A 301 10.81 3.00 32.71
N THR A 302 11.89 3.59 32.19
CA THR A 302 12.01 5.06 32.14
C THR A 302 12.59 5.49 30.80
N VAL A 303 11.92 6.45 30.18
CA VAL A 303 12.32 7.07 28.90
C VAL A 303 12.19 8.59 28.98
N GLU A 304 12.96 9.27 28.16
CA GLU A 304 12.80 10.70 27.90
C GLU A 304 12.12 10.89 26.55
N VAL A 305 11.07 11.71 26.52
CA VAL A 305 10.24 11.97 25.35
C VAL A 305 10.33 13.46 25.01
N MET A 306 10.58 13.75 23.74
CA MET A 306 10.44 15.10 23.18
C MET A 306 9.03 15.26 22.63
N LEU A 307 8.21 16.05 23.32
CA LEU A 307 6.85 16.35 22.87
C LEU A 307 6.86 17.07 21.53
N HIS A 308 5.86 16.77 20.69
CA HIS A 308 5.62 17.52 19.46
C HIS A 308 5.31 19.00 19.78
N GLU A 309 5.62 19.87 18.82
CA GLU A 309 5.46 21.31 18.98
C GLU A 309 4.02 21.67 19.35
N GLY A 310 3.86 22.61 20.27
CA GLY A 310 2.56 23.05 20.77
C GLY A 310 1.93 22.14 21.84
N PHE A 311 2.41 20.92 22.08
CA PHE A 311 1.88 20.11 23.17
C PHE A 311 2.43 20.46 24.54
N CYS A 312 1.57 20.30 25.54
CA CYS A 312 1.92 20.40 26.94
C CYS A 312 1.30 19.25 27.74
N VAL A 313 1.93 18.90 28.86
CA VAL A 313 1.38 17.94 29.82
C VAL A 313 0.91 18.70 31.07
N THR A 314 -0.37 18.60 31.38
CA THR A 314 -0.98 19.26 32.53
C THR A 314 -1.12 18.34 33.75
N ASP A 315 -0.99 17.03 33.56
CA ASP A 315 -1.19 16.03 34.59
C ASP A 315 0.04 15.11 34.77
N SER A 316 0.42 14.88 36.02
CA SER A 316 1.42 13.87 36.41
C SER A 316 0.80 12.59 36.95
N ASN A 317 -0.51 12.42 36.90
CA ASN A 317 -1.15 11.18 37.31
C ASN A 317 -0.83 10.05 36.33
N SER A 318 -0.84 8.83 36.85
CA SER A 318 -0.63 7.65 36.04
C SER A 318 -1.80 7.44 35.07
N THR A 319 -1.52 7.15 33.79
CA THR A 319 -2.52 6.90 32.75
C THR A 319 -2.40 5.50 32.14
N LEU A 320 -3.54 4.98 31.69
CA LEU A 320 -3.68 3.78 30.86
C LEU A 320 -4.01 4.10 29.40
N TYR A 321 -4.21 5.37 29.08
CA TYR A 321 -4.45 5.85 27.72
C TYR A 321 -3.10 6.16 27.07
N TRP A 322 -2.41 5.11 26.62
CA TRP A 322 -1.16 5.29 25.89
C TRP A 322 -1.02 4.28 24.76
N ASN A 323 -0.32 4.69 23.72
CA ASN A 323 -0.07 3.92 22.52
C ASN A 323 1.37 4.19 22.06
N MET A 324 2.08 3.16 21.63
CA MET A 324 3.35 3.33 20.93
C MET A 324 3.10 3.41 19.42
N SER A 325 3.97 4.06 18.67
CA SER A 325 3.91 4.05 17.20
C SER A 325 3.95 2.61 16.68
N ALA A 326 3.17 2.30 15.64
CA ALA A 326 3.11 0.99 14.99
C ALA A 326 4.47 0.51 14.46
N TRP A 327 5.32 1.46 14.11
CA TRP A 327 6.61 1.23 13.47
C TRP A 327 7.77 1.62 14.38
N GLY A 328 8.90 0.94 14.16
CA GLY A 328 10.15 1.10 14.90
C GLY A 328 11.20 0.11 14.44
N GLU A 329 12.46 0.30 14.82
CA GLU A 329 13.56 -0.59 14.41
C GLU A 329 13.32 -2.05 14.83
N ARG A 330 12.69 -2.25 15.99
CA ARG A 330 12.34 -3.59 16.51
C ARG A 330 11.03 -4.11 15.92
N GLU A 331 10.04 -3.25 15.80
CA GLU A 331 8.69 -3.58 15.32
C GLU A 331 8.65 -3.89 13.82
N GLY A 332 9.60 -3.32 13.08
CA GLY A 332 9.56 -3.29 11.63
C GLY A 332 8.64 -2.19 11.13
N TYR A 333 8.42 -2.24 9.83
CA TYR A 333 7.76 -1.22 9.01
C TYR A 333 6.68 -1.89 8.14
N PRO A 334 5.80 -1.12 7.47
CA PRO A 334 4.74 -1.70 6.66
C PRO A 334 5.34 -2.50 5.49
N SER A 335 4.67 -3.59 5.13
CA SER A 335 5.02 -4.41 3.96
C SER A 335 4.20 -4.05 2.73
N HIS A 336 3.02 -3.45 2.92
CA HIS A 336 2.10 -3.10 1.83
C HIS A 336 1.59 -1.67 1.94
N VAL A 337 1.38 -1.04 0.79
CA VAL A 337 0.93 0.34 0.67
C VAL A 337 -0.05 0.53 -0.50
N SER A 338 -1.03 1.40 -0.32
CA SER A 338 -1.99 1.75 -1.37
C SER A 338 -2.66 3.09 -1.08
N PHE A 339 -3.36 3.64 -2.06
CA PHE A 339 -4.25 4.78 -1.87
C PHE A 339 -5.70 4.33 -1.99
N TYR A 340 -6.56 4.84 -1.11
CA TYR A 340 -8.00 4.57 -1.15
C TYR A 340 -8.77 5.76 -0.54
N ASN A 341 -9.77 6.28 -1.26
CA ASN A 341 -10.60 7.42 -0.84
C ASN A 341 -9.80 8.62 -0.28
N ASN A 342 -8.78 9.07 -1.04
CA ASN A 342 -7.90 10.18 -0.66
C ASN A 342 -7.19 9.97 0.68
N ARG A 343 -6.82 8.72 0.97
CA ARG A 343 -6.00 8.34 2.12
C ARG A 343 -4.88 7.42 1.68
N LEU A 344 -3.75 7.58 2.34
CA LEU A 344 -2.64 6.64 2.24
C LEU A 344 -2.88 5.51 3.24
N CYS A 345 -2.84 4.28 2.72
CA CYS A 345 -3.13 3.06 3.47
C CYS A 345 -1.84 2.26 3.65
N PHE A 346 -1.57 1.80 4.87
CA PHE A 346 -0.43 0.94 5.17
C PHE A 346 -0.88 -0.34 5.87
N SER A 347 -0.20 -1.44 5.59
CA SER A 347 -0.28 -2.63 6.45
C SER A 347 0.35 -2.34 7.81
N GLY A 348 0.03 -3.16 8.80
CA GLY A 348 0.75 -3.17 10.05
C GLY A 348 2.18 -3.70 9.94
N SER A 349 2.86 -3.72 11.09
CA SER A 349 4.25 -4.18 11.23
C SER A 349 4.31 -5.65 11.65
N LYS A 350 5.50 -6.16 11.96
CA LYS A 350 5.71 -7.57 12.37
C LYS A 350 4.83 -7.98 13.56
N PHE A 351 4.55 -7.04 14.46
CA PHE A 351 3.79 -7.30 15.69
C PHE A 351 2.32 -6.89 15.60
N ASP A 352 1.88 -6.33 14.48
CA ASP A 352 0.49 -6.01 14.20
C ASP A 352 0.12 -6.41 12.76
N PRO A 353 0.31 -7.69 12.37
CA PRO A 353 0.26 -8.11 10.96
C PRO A 353 -1.14 -8.06 10.33
N GLN A 354 -2.17 -7.85 11.14
CA GLN A 354 -3.59 -7.79 10.74
C GLN A 354 -4.11 -6.36 10.58
N ALA A 355 -3.34 -5.35 11.03
CA ALA A 355 -3.79 -3.97 10.95
C ALA A 355 -3.67 -3.39 9.53
N VAL A 356 -4.63 -2.54 9.21
CA VAL A 356 -4.60 -1.59 8.10
C VAL A 356 -4.80 -0.21 8.69
N TYR A 357 -3.82 0.66 8.47
CA TYR A 357 -3.85 2.04 8.90
C TYR A 357 -4.17 2.95 7.73
N PHE A 358 -5.12 3.86 7.91
CA PHE A 358 -5.49 4.88 6.95
C PHE A 358 -5.07 6.25 7.48
N SER A 359 -4.37 7.03 6.67
CA SER A 359 -4.03 8.42 7.00
C SER A 359 -5.28 9.28 7.15
N GLY A 360 -5.12 10.50 7.63
CA GLY A 360 -6.15 11.52 7.46
C GLY A 360 -6.46 11.78 5.97
N TYR A 361 -7.66 12.28 5.71
CA TYR A 361 -8.16 12.63 4.38
C TYR A 361 -7.33 13.78 3.80
N ASN A 362 -6.70 13.56 2.65
CA ASN A 362 -5.75 14.47 2.01
C ASN A 362 -4.52 14.84 2.87
N THR A 363 -4.27 14.14 3.98
CA THR A 363 -3.11 14.36 4.86
C THR A 363 -2.32 13.06 5.02
N PHE A 364 -1.61 12.66 3.96
CA PHE A 364 -1.00 11.32 3.84
C PHE A 364 0.08 10.98 4.88
N THR A 365 0.64 11.98 5.55
CA THR A 365 1.67 11.82 6.59
C THR A 365 1.12 11.95 8.02
N ASP A 366 -0.19 12.20 8.17
CA ASP A 366 -0.84 12.46 9.46
C ASP A 366 -1.71 11.25 9.85
N PHE A 367 -1.26 10.53 10.89
CA PHE A 367 -2.02 9.46 11.55
C PHE A 367 -2.47 9.87 12.97
N SER A 368 -2.77 11.14 13.18
CA SER A 368 -3.25 11.64 14.46
C SER A 368 -4.63 11.07 14.81
N PRO A 369 -4.89 10.78 16.10
CA PRO A 369 -6.20 10.37 16.55
C PRO A 369 -7.18 11.55 16.53
N ASP A 370 -8.47 11.22 16.43
CA ASP A 370 -9.60 12.16 16.37
C ASP A 370 -9.71 13.13 17.55
N THR A 371 -9.31 12.71 18.74
CA THR A 371 -9.91 13.22 19.97
C THR A 371 -9.19 14.40 20.62
N ILE A 372 -8.48 15.25 19.86
CA ILE A 372 -8.00 16.52 20.46
C ILE A 372 -9.20 17.40 20.86
N GLU A 373 -10.33 17.31 20.15
CA GLU A 373 -11.53 18.15 20.39
C GLU A 373 -12.75 17.36 20.90
N GLY A 374 -12.63 16.05 21.13
CA GLY A 374 -13.73 15.22 21.68
C GLY A 374 -14.87 14.88 20.70
N ASN A 375 -14.81 15.37 19.46
CA ASN A 375 -15.70 14.98 18.37
C ASN A 375 -15.00 13.98 17.45
N VAL A 376 -15.71 12.95 16.99
CA VAL A 376 -15.19 12.03 15.97
C VAL A 376 -15.19 12.79 14.63
N ASP A 377 -14.02 13.04 14.06
CA ASP A 377 -13.86 13.64 12.75
C ASP A 377 -13.45 12.55 11.76
N TYR A 378 -14.40 12.10 10.94
CA TYR A 378 -14.10 11.07 9.95
C TYR A 378 -12.92 11.42 9.04
N ARG A 379 -12.48 12.69 8.92
CA ARG A 379 -11.28 13.10 8.16
C ARG A 379 -9.96 12.71 8.82
N LYS A 380 -9.93 12.33 10.09
CA LYS A 380 -8.71 11.90 10.79
C LYS A 380 -8.38 10.44 10.48
N SER A 381 -7.29 9.97 11.05
CA SER A 381 -6.77 8.63 10.78
C SER A 381 -7.71 7.53 11.25
N LEU A 382 -7.72 6.42 10.51
CA LEU A 382 -8.53 5.25 10.81
C LEU A 382 -7.63 4.03 10.94
N SER A 383 -8.04 3.05 11.73
CA SER A 383 -7.30 1.79 11.89
C SER A 383 -8.28 0.64 11.96
N VAL A 384 -8.04 -0.40 11.19
CA VAL A 384 -8.89 -1.59 11.09
C VAL A 384 -8.02 -2.82 11.26
N ALA A 385 -8.44 -3.77 12.08
CA ALA A 385 -7.83 -5.08 12.14
C ALA A 385 -8.64 -6.07 11.29
N ILE A 386 -7.97 -6.82 10.42
CA ILE A 386 -8.58 -7.91 9.65
C ILE A 386 -8.59 -9.16 10.53
N THR A 387 -9.75 -9.42 11.14
CA THR A 387 -9.96 -10.50 12.09
C THR A 387 -10.44 -11.76 11.37
N ASP A 388 -9.53 -12.67 11.06
CA ASP A 388 -9.86 -14.02 10.58
C ASP A 388 -9.83 -15.02 11.76
N ASP A 389 -10.38 -16.22 11.56
CA ASP A 389 -10.41 -17.29 12.56
C ASP A 389 -8.99 -17.78 12.92
N THR A 390 -8.04 -17.55 12.02
CA THR A 390 -6.61 -17.81 12.18
C THR A 390 -5.83 -16.50 12.22
N MET A 391 -4.67 -16.50 12.89
CA MET A 391 -3.74 -15.37 12.76
C MET A 391 -3.14 -15.36 11.37
N SER A 392 -3.63 -14.44 10.55
CA SER A 392 -3.39 -14.37 9.12
C SER A 392 -2.72 -13.06 8.76
N ALA A 393 -1.54 -13.13 8.13
CA ALA A 393 -0.81 -11.93 7.74
C ALA A 393 -1.33 -11.38 6.41
N ILE A 394 -1.45 -10.05 6.33
CA ILE A 394 -1.74 -9.36 5.07
C ILE A 394 -0.58 -9.57 4.08
N ARG A 395 -0.91 -9.89 2.83
CA ARG A 395 0.03 -10.16 1.73
C ARG A 395 0.00 -9.13 0.62
N TRP A 396 -1.09 -8.37 0.52
CA TRP A 396 -1.26 -7.17 -0.31
C TRP A 396 -2.65 -6.59 -0.06
N PHE A 397 -2.88 -5.35 -0.48
CA PHE A 397 -4.22 -4.79 -0.65
C PHE A 397 -4.26 -3.83 -1.83
N ARG A 398 -5.38 -3.81 -2.57
CA ARG A 398 -5.59 -2.93 -3.73
C ARG A 398 -7.01 -2.36 -3.74
N PRO A 399 -7.18 -1.10 -4.14
CA PRO A 399 -8.51 -0.52 -4.31
C PRO A 399 -9.19 -1.19 -5.51
N MET A 400 -10.49 -1.46 -5.34
CA MET A 400 -11.45 -1.74 -6.40
C MET A 400 -12.62 -0.76 -6.25
N GLU A 401 -13.52 -0.71 -7.23
CA GLU A 401 -14.69 0.18 -7.24
C GLU A 401 -15.47 0.18 -5.92
N LYS A 402 -15.76 -1.01 -5.37
CA LYS A 402 -16.56 -1.15 -4.14
C LYS A 402 -15.77 -1.03 -2.83
N GLY A 403 -14.44 -0.94 -2.86
CA GLY A 403 -13.64 -0.87 -1.64
C GLY A 403 -12.21 -1.36 -1.77
N LEU A 404 -11.49 -1.32 -0.64
CA LEU A 404 -10.13 -1.81 -0.53
C LEU A 404 -10.13 -3.33 -0.33
N VAL A 405 -9.75 -4.10 -1.35
CA VAL A 405 -9.63 -5.56 -1.25
C VAL A 405 -8.29 -5.91 -0.61
N ILE A 406 -8.34 -6.79 0.39
CA ILE A 406 -7.20 -7.19 1.21
C ILE A 406 -7.02 -8.70 1.09
N GLY A 407 -5.83 -9.10 0.66
CA GLY A 407 -5.43 -10.50 0.59
C GLY A 407 -4.62 -10.92 1.80
N THR A 408 -5.05 -11.98 2.46
CA THR A 408 -4.33 -12.64 3.55
C THR A 408 -3.90 -14.05 3.14
N ASP A 409 -3.05 -14.69 3.93
CA ASP A 409 -2.64 -16.08 3.73
C ASP A 409 -3.80 -17.10 3.76
N THR A 410 -4.97 -16.77 4.32
CA THR A 410 -6.12 -17.69 4.46
C THR A 410 -7.42 -17.19 3.81
N SER A 411 -7.55 -15.89 3.59
CA SER A 411 -8.81 -15.30 3.11
C SER A 411 -8.66 -13.97 2.38
N LEU A 412 -9.67 -13.64 1.59
CA LEU A 412 -9.87 -12.33 0.98
C LEU A 412 -10.91 -11.54 1.76
N TRP A 413 -10.63 -10.27 1.98
CA TRP A 413 -11.49 -9.31 2.65
C TRP A 413 -11.70 -8.07 1.80
N ILE A 414 -12.74 -7.30 2.12
CA ILE A 414 -12.92 -5.95 1.60
C ILE A 414 -13.24 -5.00 2.75
N VAL A 415 -12.59 -3.85 2.73
CA VAL A 415 -12.87 -2.71 3.62
C VAL A 415 -13.52 -1.61 2.79
N ILE A 416 -14.68 -1.15 3.24
CA ILE A 416 -15.50 -0.14 2.57
C ILE A 416 -15.63 1.05 3.52
N LEU A 417 -15.32 2.24 3.02
CA LEU A 417 -15.66 3.50 3.68
C LEU A 417 -16.91 4.06 2.98
N ASP A 418 -18.04 3.95 3.66
CA ASP A 418 -19.34 4.43 3.18
C ASP A 418 -19.64 5.81 3.77
N PHE A 419 -20.14 6.71 2.93
CA PHE A 419 -20.46 8.09 3.27
C PHE A 419 -21.93 8.45 2.97
N GLU A 420 -22.74 7.55 2.40
CA GLU A 420 -24.10 7.86 1.92
C GLU A 420 -25.06 8.26 3.04
N ARG A 421 -24.98 7.58 4.19
CA ARG A 421 -25.84 7.81 5.37
C ARG A 421 -25.06 8.31 6.58
N GLY A 422 -23.93 8.96 6.33
CA GLY A 422 -22.90 9.24 7.33
C GLY A 422 -21.72 8.28 7.20
N PHE A 423 -20.65 8.56 7.94
CA PHE A 423 -19.42 7.76 7.88
C PHE A 423 -19.62 6.39 8.52
N ASN A 424 -19.49 5.34 7.72
CA ASN A 424 -19.47 3.95 8.16
C ASN A 424 -18.22 3.25 7.64
N LEU A 425 -17.62 2.42 8.49
CA LEU A 425 -16.54 1.52 8.11
C LEU A 425 -17.05 0.09 8.15
N VAL A 426 -17.07 -0.57 6.99
CA VAL A 426 -17.51 -1.96 6.85
C VAL A 426 -16.31 -2.83 6.49
N SER A 427 -16.05 -3.87 7.27
CA SER A 427 -15.08 -4.92 6.95
C SER A 427 -15.83 -6.24 6.79
N ARG A 428 -15.67 -6.92 5.65
CA ARG A 428 -16.30 -8.21 5.39
C ARG A 428 -15.38 -9.17 4.64
N ARG A 429 -15.48 -10.46 4.96
CA ARG A 429 -14.80 -11.53 4.23
C ARG A 429 -15.48 -11.73 2.87
N LEU A 430 -14.69 -11.79 1.80
CA LEU A 430 -15.13 -12.11 0.44
C LEU A 430 -15.09 -13.61 0.18
N ALA A 431 -13.98 -14.26 0.54
CA ALA A 431 -13.78 -15.68 0.29
C ALA A 431 -12.75 -16.27 1.26
N GLY A 432 -12.83 -17.58 1.52
CA GLY A 432 -11.80 -18.35 2.23
C GLY A 432 -10.62 -18.73 1.35
N ILE A 433 -10.18 -17.80 0.51
CA ILE A 433 -9.09 -18.00 -0.45
C ILE A 433 -7.83 -17.30 0.08
N GLY A 434 -6.83 -18.09 0.45
CA GLY A 434 -5.50 -17.58 0.77
C GLY A 434 -4.76 -17.09 -0.47
N VAL A 435 -3.98 -16.01 -0.34
CA VAL A 435 -3.26 -15.39 -1.44
C VAL A 435 -1.75 -15.53 -1.29
N TYR A 436 -1.04 -15.45 -2.42
CA TYR A 436 0.40 -15.37 -2.48
C TYR A 436 0.87 -13.90 -2.53
N GLU A 437 2.12 -13.64 -2.12
CA GLU A 437 2.70 -12.30 -1.97
C GLU A 437 3.05 -11.58 -3.29
N ALA A 438 2.93 -12.26 -4.43
CA ALA A 438 3.14 -11.63 -5.73
C ALA A 438 2.15 -10.47 -5.90
N PRO A 439 2.62 -9.25 -6.26
CA PRO A 439 1.75 -8.09 -6.38
C PRO A 439 0.58 -8.36 -7.34
N PRO A 440 -0.67 -8.13 -6.91
CA PRO A 440 -1.83 -8.28 -7.78
C PRO A 440 -1.89 -7.13 -8.80
N LEU A 441 -2.65 -7.35 -9.86
CA LEU A 441 -2.76 -6.47 -11.01
C LEU A 441 -4.23 -6.10 -11.24
N SER A 442 -4.53 -4.80 -11.25
CA SER A 442 -5.85 -4.29 -11.58
C SER A 442 -5.95 -4.11 -13.11
N ILE A 443 -6.98 -4.68 -13.73
CA ILE A 443 -7.29 -4.55 -15.15
C ILE A 443 -8.79 -4.24 -15.27
N GLY A 444 -9.13 -3.03 -15.72
CA GLY A 444 -10.51 -2.54 -15.65
C GLY A 444 -11.06 -2.64 -14.21
N ASP A 445 -12.24 -3.24 -14.06
CA ASP A 445 -12.89 -3.48 -12.76
C ASP A 445 -12.51 -4.83 -12.11
N GLU A 446 -11.55 -5.54 -12.69
CA GLU A 446 -11.09 -6.83 -12.23
C GLU A 446 -9.73 -6.74 -11.54
N LEU A 447 -9.51 -7.62 -10.58
CA LEU A 447 -8.23 -7.77 -9.89
C LEU A 447 -7.71 -9.19 -10.14
N ILE A 448 -6.55 -9.28 -10.78
CA ILE A 448 -5.83 -10.52 -11.01
C ILE A 448 -4.82 -10.71 -9.88
N PHE A 449 -4.87 -11.85 -9.20
CA PHE A 449 -3.99 -12.16 -8.09
C PHE A 449 -3.54 -13.62 -8.10
N VAL A 450 -2.43 -13.88 -7.42
CA VAL A 450 -1.89 -15.22 -7.27
C VAL A 450 -2.42 -15.85 -5.99
N GLN A 451 -2.98 -17.04 -6.09
CA GLN A 451 -3.59 -17.77 -4.99
C GLN A 451 -2.62 -18.75 -4.31
N GLY A 452 -2.83 -18.94 -3.01
CA GLY A 452 -2.29 -20.04 -2.21
C GLY A 452 -0.76 -20.12 -2.23
N ALA A 453 -0.23 -21.26 -2.65
CA ALA A 453 1.22 -21.52 -2.67
C ALA A 453 1.98 -20.80 -3.80
N GLY A 454 1.33 -19.92 -4.57
CA GLY A 454 1.98 -19.11 -5.60
C GLY A 454 1.93 -19.70 -7.01
N ARG A 455 1.03 -20.65 -7.29
CA ARG A 455 0.99 -21.42 -8.56
C ARG A 455 -0.38 -21.43 -9.24
N ARG A 456 -1.30 -20.58 -8.79
CA ARG A 456 -2.63 -20.42 -9.39
C ARG A 456 -2.93 -18.95 -9.54
N ILE A 457 -3.55 -18.57 -10.65
CA ILE A 457 -3.97 -17.18 -10.90
C ILE A 457 -5.50 -17.14 -10.88
N GLN A 458 -6.02 -16.26 -10.04
CA GLN A 458 -7.44 -15.98 -9.88
C GLN A 458 -7.73 -14.57 -10.35
N ILE A 459 -8.92 -14.38 -10.92
CA ILE A 459 -9.48 -13.09 -11.24
C ILE A 459 -10.69 -12.90 -10.32
N ILE A 460 -10.77 -11.76 -9.66
CA ILE A 460 -11.97 -11.32 -8.95
C ILE A 460 -12.55 -10.09 -9.66
N GLY A 461 -13.85 -10.13 -9.97
CA GLY A 461 -14.52 -9.08 -10.74
C GLY A 461 -16.03 -9.20 -10.67
N GLY A 462 -16.73 -8.53 -11.60
CA GLY A 462 -18.17 -8.70 -11.82
C GLY A 462 -19.02 -8.42 -10.58
N ALA A 463 -18.72 -7.33 -9.87
CA ALA A 463 -19.34 -7.01 -8.59
C ALA A 463 -20.84 -6.70 -8.76
N SER A 464 -21.69 -7.71 -8.58
CA SER A 464 -23.15 -7.60 -8.70
C SER A 464 -23.83 -7.52 -7.32
N GLU A 465 -25.17 -7.48 -7.27
CA GLU A 465 -25.94 -7.67 -6.04
C GLU A 465 -25.63 -9.03 -5.38
N GLN A 466 -25.25 -10.05 -6.18
CA GLN A 466 -24.90 -11.38 -5.69
C GLN A 466 -23.47 -11.47 -5.13
N GLY A 467 -22.69 -10.39 -5.21
CA GLY A 467 -21.30 -10.35 -4.77
C GLY A 467 -20.29 -10.38 -5.92
N PHE A 468 -19.04 -10.70 -5.59
CA PHE A 468 -17.94 -10.79 -6.55
C PHE A 468 -17.89 -12.19 -7.17
N GLN A 469 -17.53 -12.23 -8.46
CA GLN A 469 -17.28 -13.48 -9.18
C GLN A 469 -15.80 -13.81 -9.17
N PHE A 470 -15.48 -15.11 -9.14
CA PHE A 470 -14.13 -15.63 -9.14
C PHE A 470 -13.92 -16.53 -10.35
N LEU A 471 -12.81 -16.32 -11.06
CA LEU A 471 -12.41 -17.13 -12.21
C LEU A 471 -10.96 -17.61 -12.03
N GLU A 472 -10.75 -18.92 -12.12
CA GLU A 472 -9.41 -19.50 -12.12
C GLU A 472 -8.81 -19.54 -13.52
N LEU A 473 -7.83 -18.67 -13.80
CA LEU A 473 -7.19 -18.57 -15.11
C LEU A 473 -6.29 -19.78 -15.43
N THR A 474 -5.79 -20.45 -14.39
CA THR A 474 -4.82 -21.56 -14.51
C THR A 474 -5.45 -22.94 -14.60
N GLN A 475 -6.78 -23.07 -14.55
CA GLN A 475 -7.50 -24.34 -14.35
C GLN A 475 -7.14 -25.46 -15.36
N ASN A 476 -6.73 -25.09 -16.58
CA ASN A 476 -6.46 -26.05 -17.65
C ASN A 476 -4.96 -26.13 -18.02
N VAL A 477 -4.08 -25.51 -17.23
CA VAL A 477 -2.66 -25.31 -17.57
C VAL A 477 -1.73 -25.51 -16.38
N ASP A 478 -2.13 -26.37 -15.44
CA ASP A 478 -1.42 -26.66 -14.20
C ASP A 478 0.06 -27.02 -14.45
N HIS A 479 0.36 -27.67 -15.58
CA HIS A 479 1.71 -28.09 -15.98
C HIS A 479 2.64 -26.93 -16.36
N LEU A 480 2.11 -25.73 -16.60
CA LEU A 480 2.92 -24.54 -16.87
C LEU A 480 3.39 -23.86 -15.56
N LEU A 481 2.72 -24.16 -14.44
CA LEU A 481 2.86 -23.44 -13.16
C LEU A 481 3.62 -24.30 -12.14
N ASP A 482 4.78 -24.84 -12.55
CA ASP A 482 5.66 -25.66 -11.71
C ASP A 482 6.45 -24.83 -10.68
N TYR A 483 6.72 -23.57 -11.00
CA TYR A 483 7.42 -22.62 -10.13
C TYR A 483 6.46 -21.55 -9.62
N ARG A 484 6.78 -20.99 -8.43
CA ARG A 484 6.00 -19.88 -7.88
C ARG A 484 6.11 -18.65 -8.79
N ILE A 485 4.98 -17.96 -8.94
CA ILE A 485 4.88 -16.71 -9.67
C ILE A 485 5.54 -15.60 -8.86
N ARG A 486 6.43 -14.87 -9.51
CA ARG A 486 7.18 -13.75 -8.93
C ARG A 486 6.52 -12.41 -9.25
N GLN A 487 6.13 -12.21 -10.51
CA GLN A 487 5.64 -10.94 -11.00
C GLN A 487 4.62 -11.13 -12.13
N LEU A 488 3.62 -10.25 -12.16
CA LEU A 488 2.65 -10.09 -13.23
C LEU A 488 2.85 -8.72 -13.89
N ALA A 489 2.62 -8.61 -15.19
CA ALA A 489 2.40 -7.33 -15.86
C ALA A 489 1.42 -7.48 -17.01
N TYR A 490 0.68 -6.40 -17.28
CA TYR A 490 -0.31 -6.36 -18.33
C TYR A 490 0.21 -5.53 -19.50
N GLN A 491 0.08 -6.10 -20.69
CA GLN A 491 0.25 -5.42 -21.96
C GLN A 491 -1.12 -5.33 -22.61
N GLU A 492 -1.78 -4.16 -22.52
CA GLU A 492 -3.13 -3.96 -23.02
C GLU A 492 -3.19 -4.11 -24.54
N ASP A 493 -2.37 -3.33 -25.23
CA ASP A 493 -2.28 -3.34 -26.69
C ASP A 493 -1.02 -4.08 -27.18
N PRO A 494 -1.11 -4.85 -28.28
CA PRO A 494 -2.30 -5.00 -29.15
C PRO A 494 -3.19 -6.22 -28.83
N TYR A 495 -2.75 -7.15 -27.97
CA TYR A 495 -3.40 -8.46 -27.81
C TYR A 495 -3.84 -8.79 -26.37
N SER A 496 -3.86 -7.81 -25.47
CA SER A 496 -4.28 -7.99 -24.07
C SER A 496 -3.55 -9.16 -23.38
N LEU A 497 -2.23 -9.04 -23.26
CA LEU A 497 -1.36 -10.09 -22.74
C LEU A 497 -1.07 -9.90 -21.24
N LEU A 498 -1.39 -10.91 -20.46
CA LEU A 498 -0.90 -11.06 -19.09
C LEU A 498 0.47 -11.77 -19.13
N TRP A 499 1.54 -11.05 -18.84
CA TRP A 499 2.89 -11.60 -18.68
C TRP A 499 3.08 -12.13 -17.27
N VAL A 500 3.62 -13.34 -17.15
CA VAL A 500 3.87 -14.03 -15.88
C VAL A 500 5.35 -14.41 -15.81
N LEU A 501 6.05 -13.85 -14.83
CA LEU A 501 7.44 -14.21 -14.51
C LEU A 501 7.44 -15.13 -13.30
N ASN A 502 8.12 -16.28 -13.42
CA ASN A 502 8.28 -17.21 -12.30
C ASN A 502 9.61 -17.02 -11.55
N ASN A 503 9.75 -17.67 -10.39
CA ASN A 503 10.98 -17.59 -9.56
C ASN A 503 12.24 -18.20 -10.21
N LYS A 504 12.11 -18.95 -11.31
CA LYS A 504 13.24 -19.47 -12.09
C LYS A 504 13.74 -18.47 -13.14
N GLY A 505 12.98 -17.41 -13.41
CA GLY A 505 13.27 -16.41 -14.44
C GLY A 505 12.75 -16.80 -15.83
N GLU A 506 11.80 -17.74 -15.88
CA GLU A 506 11.09 -18.13 -17.11
C GLU A 506 9.83 -17.28 -17.31
N LEU A 507 9.48 -17.05 -18.57
CA LEU A 507 8.40 -16.17 -18.97
C LEU A 507 7.24 -16.98 -19.58
N LEU A 508 6.05 -16.77 -19.03
CA LEU A 508 4.79 -17.27 -19.58
C LEU A 508 3.93 -16.06 -19.94
N SER A 509 2.93 -16.28 -20.77
CA SER A 509 1.87 -15.29 -20.93
C SER A 509 0.54 -15.94 -21.24
N CYS A 510 -0.51 -15.17 -20.98
CA CYS A 510 -1.89 -15.54 -21.26
C CYS A 510 -2.53 -14.41 -22.07
N SER A 511 -3.06 -14.72 -23.25
CA SER A 511 -3.92 -13.78 -23.97
C SER A 511 -5.28 -13.74 -23.26
N LEU A 512 -5.69 -12.57 -22.79
CA LEU A 512 -6.97 -12.36 -22.14
C LEU A 512 -8.01 -12.00 -23.20
N HIS A 513 -9.07 -12.80 -23.30
CA HIS A 513 -10.16 -12.55 -24.26
C HIS A 513 -11.27 -11.75 -23.58
N ALA A 514 -11.83 -10.77 -24.30
CA ALA A 514 -12.84 -9.85 -23.78
C ALA A 514 -14.13 -10.53 -23.29
N ASN A 515 -14.37 -11.79 -23.67
CA ASN A 515 -15.48 -12.58 -23.19
C ASN A 515 -15.06 -13.33 -21.92
N SER A 516 -15.37 -12.77 -20.75
CA SER A 516 -14.99 -13.26 -19.40
C SER A 516 -15.40 -14.70 -19.06
N LYS A 517 -16.14 -15.38 -19.95
CA LYS A 517 -16.50 -16.81 -19.84
C LYS A 517 -15.51 -17.74 -20.53
N GLU A 518 -14.69 -17.24 -21.44
CA GLU A 518 -13.67 -18.04 -22.13
C GLU A 518 -12.34 -17.94 -21.39
N LYS A 519 -11.75 -19.10 -21.09
CA LYS A 519 -10.46 -19.20 -20.43
C LYS A 519 -9.38 -18.61 -21.34
N GLY A 520 -8.47 -17.80 -20.79
CA GLY A 520 -7.40 -17.19 -21.58
C GLY A 520 -6.45 -18.20 -22.23
N SER A 521 -5.78 -17.78 -23.30
CA SER A 521 -4.89 -18.64 -24.09
C SER A 521 -3.45 -18.57 -23.59
N TRP A 522 -3.01 -19.65 -22.94
CA TRP A 522 -1.66 -19.73 -22.39
C TRP A 522 -0.61 -20.06 -23.43
N HIS A 523 0.59 -19.55 -23.22
CA HIS A 523 1.74 -19.81 -24.07
C HIS A 523 3.05 -19.48 -23.34
N THR A 524 4.15 -20.05 -23.80
CA THR A 524 5.44 -20.01 -23.10
C THR A 524 6.51 -19.31 -23.92
N HIS A 525 7.35 -18.51 -23.27
CA HIS A 525 8.41 -17.73 -23.94
C HIS A 525 9.78 -18.13 -23.43
N LYS A 526 10.58 -18.68 -24.35
CA LYS A 526 11.96 -19.09 -24.08
C LYS A 526 12.92 -18.10 -24.72
N SER A 527 13.76 -17.50 -23.88
CA SER A 527 14.85 -16.61 -24.29
C SER A 527 16.16 -17.40 -24.31
N GLY A 528 16.65 -17.80 -25.49
CA GLY A 528 18.06 -18.17 -25.69
C GLY A 528 18.68 -19.34 -24.89
N GLY A 529 17.93 -20.09 -24.06
CA GLY A 529 18.46 -21.23 -23.27
C GLY A 529 18.78 -20.87 -21.81
N GLY A 530 19.51 -21.75 -21.09
CA GLY A 530 19.76 -21.61 -19.64
C GLY A 530 20.65 -20.42 -19.22
N TRP A 531 21.22 -19.71 -20.19
CA TRP A 531 22.13 -18.57 -20.02
C TRP A 531 21.43 -17.23 -19.90
N VAL A 532 20.11 -17.20 -20.08
CA VAL A 532 19.29 -15.98 -20.02
C VAL A 532 18.23 -16.14 -18.93
N LYS A 533 18.17 -15.19 -18.01
CA LYS A 533 17.14 -15.15 -16.95
C LYS A 533 16.52 -13.77 -16.89
N ILE A 534 15.19 -13.72 -16.85
CA ILE A 534 14.48 -12.48 -16.61
C ILE A 534 14.42 -12.23 -15.10
N MET A 535 14.89 -11.07 -14.66
CA MET A 535 14.97 -10.69 -13.26
C MET A 535 13.71 -9.96 -12.78
N SER A 536 13.19 -9.08 -13.63
CA SER A 536 11.98 -8.29 -13.39
C SER A 536 11.50 -7.71 -14.72
N LEU A 537 10.23 -7.34 -14.79
CA LEU A 537 9.62 -6.74 -15.97
C LEU A 537 8.64 -5.64 -15.57
N SER A 538 8.33 -4.70 -16.46
CA SER A 538 7.32 -3.67 -16.20
C SER A 538 6.72 -3.18 -17.51
N SER A 539 5.46 -2.75 -17.50
CA SER A 539 4.76 -2.25 -18.68
C SER A 539 4.62 -0.73 -18.68
N CYS A 540 4.71 -0.10 -19.85
CA CYS A 540 4.42 1.32 -20.01
C CYS A 540 3.73 1.56 -21.36
N LEU A 541 2.91 2.60 -21.45
CA LEU A 541 2.29 3.00 -22.70
C LEU A 541 3.33 3.55 -23.68
N CYS A 542 3.12 3.32 -24.97
CA CYS A 542 3.85 3.91 -26.09
C CYS A 542 2.84 4.26 -27.20
N LEU A 543 2.27 5.47 -27.10
CA LEU A 543 1.32 6.05 -28.05
C LEU A 543 1.91 6.17 -29.46
N ASP A 544 3.21 6.49 -29.60
CA ASP A 544 3.93 6.50 -30.89
C ASP A 544 3.75 5.19 -31.68
N GLN A 545 3.61 4.05 -30.98
CA GLN A 545 3.39 2.73 -31.59
C GLN A 545 1.94 2.27 -31.49
N GLY A 546 1.10 2.97 -30.72
CA GLY A 546 -0.22 2.49 -30.32
C GLY A 546 -0.15 1.16 -29.56
N GLU A 547 0.93 0.91 -28.80
CA GLU A 547 1.15 -0.36 -28.10
C GLU A 547 1.52 -0.11 -26.63
N THR A 548 1.21 -1.07 -25.76
CA THR A 548 1.82 -1.11 -24.43
C THR A 548 3.17 -1.81 -24.55
N THR A 549 4.25 -1.14 -24.19
CA THR A 549 5.61 -1.68 -24.23
C THR A 549 5.93 -2.46 -22.94
N ILE A 550 6.65 -3.58 -23.07
CA ILE A 550 7.24 -4.28 -21.92
C ILE A 550 8.75 -4.06 -21.86
N TRP A 551 9.22 -3.64 -20.69
CA TRP A 551 10.63 -3.54 -20.33
C TRP A 551 11.03 -4.71 -19.44
N PHE A 552 12.25 -5.21 -19.65
CA PHE A 552 12.82 -6.34 -18.92
C PHE A 552 14.19 -5.97 -18.36
N LEU A 553 14.44 -6.44 -17.14
CA LEU A 553 15.81 -6.64 -16.64
C LEU A 553 16.21 -8.07 -16.95
N VAL A 554 17.26 -8.24 -17.76
CA VAL A 554 17.69 -9.55 -18.24
C VAL A 554 19.11 -9.80 -17.78
N SER A 555 19.30 -10.90 -17.05
CA SER A 555 20.62 -11.45 -16.75
C SER A 555 21.06 -12.37 -17.87
N ARG A 556 22.26 -12.11 -18.42
CA ARG A 556 22.89 -12.94 -19.44
C ARG A 556 24.25 -13.41 -18.95
N THR A 557 24.45 -14.71 -18.97
CA THR A 557 25.72 -15.35 -18.66
C THR A 557 26.46 -15.66 -19.96
N ASN A 558 27.70 -15.20 -20.09
CA ASN A 558 28.55 -15.51 -21.25
C ASN A 558 29.16 -16.92 -21.12
N GLU A 559 29.91 -17.35 -22.15
CA GLU A 559 30.57 -18.67 -22.18
C GLU A 559 31.58 -18.85 -21.02
N ASP A 560 32.18 -17.76 -20.55
CA ASP A 560 33.10 -17.76 -19.40
C ASP A 560 32.39 -17.84 -18.03
N GLY A 561 31.06 -17.93 -18.00
CA GLY A 561 30.26 -17.97 -16.76
C GLY A 561 30.05 -16.61 -16.09
N VAL A 562 30.51 -15.52 -16.70
CA VAL A 562 30.31 -14.15 -16.20
C VAL A 562 28.89 -13.68 -16.53
N SER A 563 28.14 -13.30 -15.50
CA SER A 563 26.77 -12.82 -15.64
C SER A 563 26.71 -11.29 -15.62
N SER A 564 26.07 -10.71 -16.63
CA SER A 564 25.76 -9.28 -16.73
C SER A 564 24.25 -9.06 -16.72
N ILE A 565 23.78 -7.93 -16.20
CA ILE A 565 22.36 -7.55 -16.24
C ILE A 565 22.22 -6.34 -17.16
N GLY A 566 21.25 -6.40 -18.08
CA GLY A 566 20.95 -5.31 -19.02
C GLY A 566 19.47 -4.97 -19.06
N LEU A 567 19.17 -3.77 -19.56
CA LEU A 567 17.81 -3.32 -19.84
C LEU A 567 17.45 -3.74 -21.27
N GLU A 568 16.31 -4.43 -21.42
CA GLU A 568 15.80 -4.85 -22.72
C GLU A 568 14.34 -4.42 -22.90
N ARG A 569 13.93 -4.12 -24.13
CA ARG A 569 12.54 -3.79 -24.49
C ARG A 569 11.98 -4.83 -25.45
N LEU A 570 10.72 -5.25 -25.27
CA LEU A 570 10.00 -6.02 -26.28
C LEU A 570 9.81 -5.15 -27.52
N ARG A 571 10.25 -5.59 -28.69
CA ARG A 571 9.98 -4.84 -29.93
C ARG A 571 8.48 -4.83 -30.25
N ALA A 572 8.08 -3.86 -31.07
CA ALA A 572 6.70 -3.71 -31.51
C ALA A 572 6.18 -4.98 -32.18
N PHE A 573 4.90 -5.26 -31.98
CA PHE A 573 4.18 -6.31 -32.68
C PHE A 573 3.94 -5.95 -34.13
N ASN A 574 3.64 -4.68 -34.40
CA ASN A 574 3.54 -4.16 -35.74
C ASN A 574 4.61 -3.07 -36.00
N PRO A 575 5.74 -3.40 -36.65
CA PRO A 575 6.80 -2.42 -36.89
C PRO A 575 6.42 -1.29 -37.86
N LEU A 576 5.19 -1.27 -38.40
CA LEU A 576 4.73 -0.36 -39.46
C LEU A 576 3.55 0.56 -39.07
N ALA A 577 3.12 0.61 -37.81
CA ALA A 577 1.98 1.45 -37.43
C ALA A 577 2.40 2.90 -37.07
N LEU A 578 1.99 3.83 -37.95
CA LEU A 578 1.86 5.29 -37.80
C LEU A 578 3.13 6.16 -37.78
N HIS A 579 3.76 6.30 -38.95
CA HIS A 579 4.40 7.56 -39.31
C HIS A 579 3.34 8.56 -39.80
N GLY A 580 2.94 9.47 -38.92
CA GLY A 580 2.43 10.78 -39.34
C GLY A 580 3.60 11.62 -39.84
N ASP A 581 4.06 11.29 -41.06
CA ASP A 581 4.96 12.03 -41.95
C ASP A 581 5.97 11.08 -42.60
N GLY A 582 5.68 10.66 -43.84
CA GLY A 582 6.70 10.18 -44.77
C GLY A 582 6.75 8.67 -44.98
N LEU A 583 6.28 8.28 -46.17
CA LEU A 583 6.48 7.03 -46.89
C LEU A 583 7.77 6.26 -46.53
N VAL A 584 7.63 4.98 -46.15
CA VAL A 584 8.65 3.96 -46.42
C VAL A 584 7.97 2.73 -47.04
N GLU A 585 8.45 2.39 -48.25
CA GLU A 585 7.99 1.24 -49.04
C GLU A 585 8.20 -0.08 -48.30
N ARG A 586 7.16 -0.93 -48.36
CA ARG A 586 7.26 -2.36 -48.07
C ARG A 586 8.30 -2.99 -49.01
N ARG A 587 9.34 -3.62 -48.46
CA ARG A 587 10.02 -4.70 -49.16
C ARG A 587 9.66 -6.02 -48.49
N ASN A 588 9.06 -6.88 -49.31
CA ASN A 588 8.56 -8.22 -49.01
C ASN A 588 9.61 -9.14 -48.38
#